data_AF-C0BCU4-F1
#
_entry.id   AF-C0BCU4-F1
#
_cell.length_a   1.000
_cell.length_b   1.000
_cell.length_c   1.000
_cell.angle_alpha   90.00
_cell.angle_beta   90.00
_cell.angle_gamma   90.00
#
_symmetry.space_group_name_H-M   'P 1'
#
loop_
_entity.id
_entity.type
_entity.pdbx_description
1 polymer ?
#
loop_
_entity_poly.entity_id
_entity_poly.type
_entity_poly.pdbx_seq_one_letter_code
_entity_poly.pdbx_strand_id
1 'polypeptide(L)'
;MAKLIVGQNDLATVNPDLAAEWHPTKNNCLLPTQVTAGSNRKVWWKGTCGHEWEAVIGNRSRGIGCPHCSKRHVVEGVNDLVTVNPSLAAEWHPTKNGRLRPMQIAGKSNKKAWWLGKCGHEWEAAIYSRTAGKGCPYCHGKRKGSAKWKKRRSVPMISGCILSSGLFQRIFSQKPKPLEWKPERSTPS
;
A
#
# COMPACT_ATOMS: atom_id res chain seq x y z
N MET A 1 -30.64 7.17 21.61
CA MET A 1 -29.66 8.25 21.34
C MET A 1 -30.01 9.43 22.22
N ALA A 2 -29.03 10.17 22.74
CA ALA A 2 -29.29 11.39 23.52
C ALA A 2 -30.01 12.43 22.64
N LYS A 3 -30.96 13.15 23.22
CA LYS A 3 -31.65 14.27 22.56
C LYS A 3 -30.64 15.39 22.27
N LEU A 4 -30.66 15.93 21.05
CA LEU A 4 -29.84 17.08 20.67
C LEU A 4 -30.33 18.35 21.39
N ILE A 5 -29.39 19.06 22.00
CA ILE A 5 -29.57 20.38 22.61
C ILE A 5 -28.46 21.28 22.05
N VAL A 6 -28.85 22.19 21.14
CA VAL A 6 -27.94 23.13 20.47
C VAL A 6 -27.30 24.04 21.52
N GLY A 7 -25.99 24.24 21.42
CA GLY A 7 -25.19 25.01 22.38
C GLY A 7 -24.78 24.22 23.63
N GLN A 8 -25.12 22.92 23.72
CA GLN A 8 -24.74 22.07 24.85
C GLN A 8 -24.09 20.76 24.41
N ASN A 9 -24.75 19.99 23.54
CA ASN A 9 -24.31 18.65 23.17
C ASN A 9 -24.20 18.40 21.66
N ASP A 10 -24.35 19.46 20.86
CA ASP A 10 -24.06 19.40 19.43
C ASP A 10 -22.56 19.30 19.16
N LEU A 11 -22.22 18.87 17.94
CA LEU A 11 -20.85 18.60 17.55
C LEU A 11 -19.99 19.87 17.58
N ALA A 12 -20.52 21.02 17.15
CA ALA A 12 -19.75 22.27 17.15
C ALA A 12 -19.42 22.75 18.56
N THR A 13 -20.35 22.61 19.50
CA THR A 13 -20.09 22.98 20.90
C THR A 13 -19.14 22.00 21.59
N VAL A 14 -19.34 20.69 21.42
CA VAL A 14 -18.57 19.67 22.15
C VAL A 14 -17.19 19.44 21.53
N ASN A 15 -17.04 19.63 20.22
CA ASN A 15 -15.79 19.39 19.51
C ASN A 15 -15.62 20.38 18.33
N PRO A 16 -15.20 21.63 18.62
CA PRO A 16 -15.04 22.68 17.61
C PRO A 16 -13.96 22.34 16.56
N ASP A 17 -12.87 21.69 16.97
CA ASP A 17 -11.80 21.27 16.05
C ASP A 17 -12.31 20.27 15.00
N LEU A 18 -13.13 19.30 15.45
CA LEU A 18 -13.73 18.34 14.54
C LEU A 18 -14.80 19.00 13.66
N ALA A 19 -15.57 19.95 14.18
CA ALA A 19 -16.52 20.73 13.39
C ALA A 19 -15.84 21.56 12.30
N ALA A 20 -14.60 22.01 12.50
CA ALA A 20 -13.80 22.69 11.48
C ALA A 20 -13.41 21.76 10.32
N GLU A 21 -13.34 20.44 10.53
CA GLU A 21 -13.14 19.44 9.46
C GLU A 21 -14.43 19.07 8.70
N TRP A 22 -15.56 19.73 9.00
CA TRP A 22 -16.82 19.49 8.29
C TRP A 22 -16.72 19.89 6.83
N HIS A 23 -17.14 19.03 5.91
CA HIS A 23 -17.06 19.37 4.49
C HIS A 23 -18.02 20.52 4.14
N PRO A 24 -17.56 21.59 3.44
CA PRO A 24 -18.35 22.80 3.23
C PRO A 24 -19.60 22.61 2.35
N THR A 25 -19.54 21.72 1.35
CA THR A 25 -20.62 21.59 0.35
C THR A 25 -21.25 20.20 0.22
N LYS A 26 -20.62 19.13 0.70
CA LYS A 26 -21.07 17.74 0.48
C LYS A 26 -22.02 17.18 1.54
N ASN A 27 -22.34 17.98 2.56
CA ASN A 27 -23.26 17.59 3.63
C ASN A 27 -24.67 18.19 3.46
N ASN A 28 -24.99 18.67 2.25
CA ASN A 28 -26.22 19.40 1.97
C ASN A 28 -26.38 20.56 2.98
N CYS A 29 -27.59 20.78 3.49
CA CYS A 29 -27.88 21.79 4.52
C CYS A 29 -27.59 21.31 5.96
N LEU A 30 -26.90 20.17 6.15
CA LEU A 30 -26.63 19.67 7.49
C LEU A 30 -25.42 20.36 8.11
N LEU A 31 -25.64 20.98 9.27
CA LEU A 31 -24.61 21.68 10.04
C LEU A 31 -24.11 20.87 11.24
N PRO A 32 -22.86 21.09 11.69
CA PRO A 32 -22.34 20.51 12.94
C PRO A 32 -23.20 20.82 14.18
N THR A 33 -23.88 21.97 14.21
CA THR A 33 -24.79 22.36 15.30
C THR A 33 -26.10 21.55 15.34
N GLN A 34 -26.38 20.78 14.28
CA GLN A 34 -27.62 20.00 14.13
C GLN A 34 -27.42 18.50 14.38
N VAL A 35 -26.26 18.11 14.90
CA VAL A 35 -25.90 16.71 15.17
C VAL A 35 -25.17 16.60 16.50
N THR A 36 -25.40 15.52 17.23
CA THR A 36 -24.62 15.22 18.43
C THR A 36 -23.28 14.59 18.04
N ALA A 37 -22.26 14.76 18.88
CA ALA A 37 -20.95 14.14 18.69
C ALA A 37 -21.02 12.59 18.63
N GLY A 38 -22.03 11.97 19.25
CA GLY A 38 -22.25 10.52 19.22
C GLY A 38 -23.06 9.99 18.04
N SER A 39 -23.41 10.83 17.06
CA SER A 39 -24.32 10.46 15.97
C SER A 39 -23.76 9.35 15.06
N ASN A 40 -24.62 8.42 14.66
CA ASN A 40 -24.27 7.36 13.69
C ASN A 40 -24.40 7.82 12.23
N ARG A 41 -24.72 9.09 11.99
CA ARG A 41 -24.82 9.64 10.63
C ARG A 41 -23.46 9.63 9.96
N LYS A 42 -23.44 9.21 8.70
CA LYS A 42 -22.28 9.32 7.83
C LYS A 42 -22.35 10.64 7.09
N VAL A 43 -21.24 11.38 7.14
CA VAL A 43 -21.11 12.72 6.54
C VAL A 43 -19.74 12.83 5.89
N TRP A 44 -19.59 13.78 4.98
CA TRP A 44 -18.34 14.14 4.35
C TRP A 44 -17.50 15.02 5.27
N TRP A 45 -16.21 14.71 5.32
CA TRP A 45 -15.18 15.44 6.04
C TRP A 45 -14.16 15.98 5.05
N LYS A 46 -13.56 17.11 5.40
CA LYS A 46 -12.40 17.69 4.71
C LYS A 46 -11.34 17.99 5.77
N GLY A 47 -10.34 17.12 5.85
CA GLY A 47 -9.27 17.30 6.82
C GLY A 47 -8.33 18.44 6.41
N THR A 48 -7.60 19.00 7.36
CA THR A 48 -6.53 19.98 7.12
C THR A 48 -5.44 19.46 6.18
N CYS A 49 -5.29 18.13 6.11
CA CYS A 49 -4.45 17.42 5.14
C CYS A 49 -4.92 17.52 3.68
N GLY A 50 -6.05 18.17 3.39
CA GLY A 50 -6.62 18.32 2.05
C GLY A 50 -7.44 17.13 1.54
N HIS A 51 -7.40 15.99 2.23
CA HIS A 51 -8.20 14.83 1.87
C HIS A 51 -9.68 15.03 2.22
N GLU A 52 -10.55 14.50 1.36
CA GLU A 52 -11.99 14.48 1.56
C GLU A 52 -12.46 13.03 1.66
N TRP A 53 -13.25 12.69 2.67
CA TRP A 53 -13.72 11.32 2.86
C TRP A 53 -15.06 11.27 3.61
N GLU A 54 -15.78 10.16 3.47
CA GLU A 54 -17.03 9.90 4.19
C GLU A 54 -16.76 9.11 5.48
N ALA A 55 -17.28 9.57 6.63
CA ALA A 55 -17.16 8.84 7.89
C ALA A 55 -18.31 9.14 8.85
N VAL A 56 -18.53 8.22 9.79
CA VAL A 56 -19.53 8.35 10.86
C VAL A 56 -19.05 9.39 11.90
N ILE A 57 -19.93 10.32 12.29
CA ILE A 57 -19.64 11.38 13.26
C ILE A 57 -19.10 10.80 14.58
N GLY A 58 -19.81 9.86 15.18
CA GLY A 58 -19.40 9.22 16.43
C GLY A 58 -18.03 8.53 16.37
N ASN A 59 -17.62 8.03 15.21
CA ASN A 59 -16.28 7.45 15.04
C ASN A 59 -15.20 8.52 15.01
N ARG A 60 -15.48 9.64 14.34
CA ARG A 60 -14.58 10.80 14.28
C ARG A 60 -14.41 11.44 15.65
N SER A 61 -15.50 11.60 16.40
CA SER A 61 -15.47 12.13 17.77
C SER A 61 -14.71 11.24 18.76
N ARG A 62 -14.56 9.93 18.47
CA ARG A 62 -13.69 9.01 19.22
C ARG A 62 -12.22 9.05 18.78
N GLY A 63 -11.84 9.96 17.88
CA GLY A 63 -10.47 10.13 17.41
C GLY A 63 -10.08 9.31 16.19
N ILE A 64 -11.02 8.67 15.48
CA ILE A 64 -10.68 8.00 14.21
C ILE A 64 -10.39 9.08 13.15
N GLY A 65 -9.10 9.25 12.82
CA GLY A 65 -8.57 10.26 11.91
C GLY A 65 -8.89 10.07 10.40
N CYS A 66 -8.27 10.91 9.58
CA CYS A 66 -8.28 10.77 8.12
C CYS A 66 -7.77 9.37 7.69
N PRO A 67 -8.50 8.63 6.84
CA PRO A 67 -8.10 7.30 6.39
C PRO A 67 -6.80 7.34 5.57
N HIS A 68 -6.57 8.42 4.82
CA HIS A 68 -5.34 8.60 4.03
C HIS A 68 -4.13 8.88 4.93
N CYS A 69 -4.26 9.80 5.91
CA CYS A 69 -3.15 10.14 6.80
C CYS A 69 -2.81 9.04 7.81
N SER A 70 -3.79 8.24 8.23
CA SER A 70 -3.58 7.17 9.21
C SER A 70 -2.76 5.97 8.68
N LYS A 71 -2.18 6.05 7.46
CA LYS A 71 -1.42 4.98 6.79
C LYS A 71 -2.20 3.67 6.69
N ARG A 72 -3.53 3.72 6.79
CA ARG A 72 -4.42 2.57 6.58
C ARG A 72 -4.61 2.30 5.09
N HIS A 73 -4.51 3.33 4.26
CA HIS A 73 -4.46 3.22 2.80
C HIS A 73 -3.02 3.15 2.32
N VAL A 74 -2.76 2.20 1.42
CA VAL A 74 -1.46 2.01 0.79
C VAL A 74 -1.37 2.97 -0.40
N VAL A 75 -0.34 3.80 -0.39
CA VAL A 75 0.07 4.66 -1.49
C VAL A 75 1.37 4.09 -2.02
N GLU A 76 1.32 3.59 -3.26
CA GLU A 76 2.47 3.05 -3.98
C GLU A 76 3.58 4.12 -4.07
N GLY A 77 4.82 3.73 -3.75
CA GLY A 77 5.99 4.62 -3.73
C GLY A 77 6.15 5.44 -2.44
N VAL A 78 5.21 5.39 -1.50
CA VAL A 78 5.25 6.19 -0.27
C VAL A 78 5.27 5.34 0.99
N ASN A 79 4.32 4.42 1.12
CA ASN A 79 4.15 3.63 2.35
C ASN A 79 3.89 2.13 2.09
N ASP A 80 4.09 1.69 0.85
CA ASP A 80 4.00 0.28 0.47
C ASP A 80 5.17 -0.55 0.99
N LEU A 81 5.01 -1.87 0.98
CA LEU A 81 6.00 -2.81 1.52
C LEU A 81 7.33 -2.73 0.77
N VAL A 82 7.33 -2.48 -0.54
CA VAL A 82 8.55 -2.39 -1.34
C VAL A 82 9.34 -1.15 -0.94
N THR A 83 8.66 -0.01 -0.83
CA THR A 83 9.28 1.26 -0.42
C THR A 83 9.79 1.22 1.02
N VAL A 84 8.98 0.71 1.96
CA VAL A 84 9.30 0.76 3.39
C VAL A 84 10.24 -0.38 3.81
N ASN A 85 10.17 -1.54 3.15
CA ASN A 85 11.01 -2.69 3.50
C ASN A 85 11.39 -3.54 2.26
N PRO A 86 12.37 -3.07 1.45
CA PRO A 86 12.80 -3.76 0.23
C PRO A 86 13.32 -5.18 0.48
N SER A 87 14.02 -5.41 1.60
CA SER A 87 14.59 -6.71 1.92
C SER A 87 13.50 -7.75 2.22
N LEU A 88 12.42 -7.34 2.90
CA LEU A 88 11.27 -8.19 3.12
C LEU A 88 10.45 -8.42 1.85
N ALA A 89 10.30 -7.40 1.00
CA ALA A 89 9.63 -7.54 -0.29
C ALA A 89 10.33 -8.57 -1.20
N ALA A 90 11.66 -8.71 -1.12
CA ALA A 90 12.42 -9.73 -1.84
C ALA A 90 12.09 -11.17 -1.41
N GLU A 91 11.52 -11.36 -0.22
CA GLU A 91 11.04 -12.68 0.24
C GLU A 91 9.60 -12.97 -0.17
N TRP A 92 8.95 -12.11 -0.95
CA TRP A 92 7.58 -12.36 -1.41
C TRP A 92 7.55 -13.57 -2.35
N HIS A 93 6.61 -14.50 -2.12
CA HIS A 93 6.52 -15.67 -2.97
C HIS A 93 6.04 -15.29 -4.39
N PRO A 94 6.73 -15.73 -5.46
CA PRO A 94 6.46 -15.28 -6.83
C PRO A 94 5.09 -15.70 -7.40
N THR A 95 4.58 -16.88 -7.00
CA THR A 95 3.35 -17.44 -7.61
C THR A 95 2.18 -17.71 -6.65
N LYS A 96 2.40 -17.82 -5.32
CA LYS A 96 1.37 -18.23 -4.36
C LYS A 96 0.49 -17.11 -3.81
N ASN A 97 0.78 -15.86 -4.14
CA ASN A 97 0.01 -14.70 -3.68
C ASN A 97 -1.06 -14.23 -4.69
N GLY A 98 -1.28 -14.98 -5.78
CA GLY A 98 -2.29 -14.67 -6.78
C GLY A 98 -2.10 -13.27 -7.37
N ARG A 99 -3.14 -12.43 -7.26
CA ARG A 99 -3.11 -11.03 -7.74
C ARG A 99 -2.52 -10.05 -6.72
N LEU A 100 -2.19 -10.49 -5.51
CA LEU A 100 -1.70 -9.62 -4.44
C LEU A 100 -0.22 -9.28 -4.68
N ARG A 101 0.07 -7.97 -4.82
CA ARG A 101 1.41 -7.47 -5.08
C ARG A 101 1.98 -6.74 -3.86
N PRO A 102 3.30 -6.86 -3.56
CA PRO A 102 3.93 -6.18 -2.42
C PRO A 102 3.72 -4.66 -2.39
N MET A 103 3.76 -4.02 -3.57
CA MET A 103 3.57 -2.57 -3.76
C MET A 103 2.15 -2.07 -3.45
N GLN A 104 1.20 -2.99 -3.23
CA GLN A 104 -0.19 -2.66 -2.88
C GLN A 104 -0.49 -2.94 -1.40
N ILE A 105 0.52 -3.24 -0.58
CA ILE A 105 0.34 -3.60 0.82
C ILE A 105 1.16 -2.72 1.77
N ALA A 106 0.52 -2.23 2.82
CA ALA A 106 1.20 -1.57 3.93
C ALA A 106 1.94 -2.60 4.79
N GLY A 107 3.14 -2.24 5.26
CA GLY A 107 3.96 -3.10 6.11
C GLY A 107 3.28 -3.57 7.42
N LYS A 108 2.25 -2.88 7.90
CA LYS A 108 1.48 -3.24 9.11
C LYS A 108 0.17 -4.00 8.82
N SER A 109 0.00 -4.55 7.61
CA SER A 109 -1.23 -5.27 7.26
C SER A 109 -1.40 -6.60 8.01
N ASN A 110 -2.63 -6.90 8.42
CA ASN A 110 -3.02 -8.20 8.99
C ASN A 110 -3.24 -9.29 7.93
N LYS A 111 -3.16 -8.95 6.64
CA LYS A 111 -3.28 -9.93 5.56
C LYS A 111 -2.16 -10.97 5.64
N LYS A 112 -2.50 -12.22 5.36
CA LYS A 112 -1.52 -13.30 5.19
C LYS A 112 -1.02 -13.32 3.76
N ALA A 113 0.27 -13.58 3.61
CA ALA A 113 0.93 -13.78 2.34
C ALA A 113 1.87 -14.98 2.43
N TRP A 114 2.15 -15.58 1.28
CA TRP A 114 3.18 -16.59 1.11
C TRP A 114 4.54 -15.92 0.93
N TRP A 115 5.53 -16.47 1.63
CA TRP A 115 6.92 -16.01 1.63
C TRP A 115 7.83 -17.12 1.15
N LEU A 116 8.90 -16.75 0.47
CA LEU A 116 10.00 -17.61 0.06
C LEU A 116 11.28 -17.03 0.66
N GLY A 117 11.79 -17.67 1.70
CA GLY A 117 13.02 -17.25 2.35
C GLY A 117 14.24 -17.60 1.50
N LYS A 118 15.35 -16.89 1.71
CA LYS A 118 16.65 -17.22 1.09
C LYS A 118 17.13 -18.65 1.40
N CYS A 119 16.63 -19.23 2.49
CA CYS A 119 16.85 -20.63 2.86
C CYS A 119 16.08 -21.64 1.99
N GLY A 120 15.28 -21.18 1.02
CA GLY A 120 14.48 -22.03 0.13
C GLY A 120 13.18 -22.53 0.76
N HIS A 121 12.90 -22.21 2.02
CA HIS A 121 11.63 -22.56 2.65
C HIS A 121 10.52 -21.61 2.23
N GLU A 122 9.34 -22.17 2.06
CA GLU A 122 8.12 -21.44 1.77
C GLU A 122 7.17 -21.53 2.97
N TRP A 123 6.56 -20.41 3.36
CA TRP A 123 5.57 -20.41 4.44
C TRP A 123 4.55 -19.29 4.28
N GLU A 124 3.37 -19.49 4.87
CA GLU A 124 2.37 -18.44 5.01
C GLU A 124 2.55 -17.72 6.36
N ALA A 125 2.56 -16.39 6.34
CA ALA A 125 2.58 -15.56 7.54
C ALA A 125 1.88 -14.21 7.31
N ALA A 126 1.38 -13.61 8.39
CA ALA A 126 0.83 -12.26 8.36
C ALA A 126 1.93 -11.21 8.12
N ILE A 127 1.64 -10.21 7.30
CA ILE A 127 2.61 -9.21 6.86
C ILE A 127 3.16 -8.39 8.03
N TYR A 128 2.30 -7.94 8.96
CA TYR A 128 2.75 -7.22 10.15
C TYR A 128 3.77 -8.03 10.98
N SER A 129 3.60 -9.35 11.08
CA SER A 129 4.52 -10.21 11.83
C SER A 129 5.89 -10.29 11.17
N ARG A 130 5.93 -10.28 9.83
CA ARG A 130 7.18 -10.26 9.08
C ARG A 130 7.89 -8.92 9.21
N THR A 131 7.16 -7.82 9.11
CA THR A 131 7.68 -6.46 9.31
C THR A 131 8.21 -6.25 10.73
N ALA A 132 7.63 -6.93 11.73
CA ALA A 132 8.14 -6.96 13.09
C ALA A 132 9.40 -7.84 13.30
N GLY A 133 10.00 -8.36 12.23
CA GLY A 133 11.26 -9.12 12.26
C GLY A 133 11.10 -10.62 12.50
N LYS A 134 9.89 -11.19 12.45
CA LYS A 134 9.73 -12.65 12.49
C LYS A 134 10.17 -13.25 11.16
N GLY A 135 11.26 -14.01 11.19
CA GLY A 135 11.85 -14.68 10.03
C GLY A 135 11.23 -16.04 9.72
N CYS A 136 11.98 -16.85 8.96
CA CYS A 136 11.56 -18.18 8.56
C CYS A 136 11.30 -19.10 9.78
N PRO A 137 10.09 -19.68 9.91
CA PRO A 137 9.76 -20.54 11.06
C PRO A 137 10.54 -21.86 11.08
N TYR A 138 11.07 -22.27 9.92
CA TYR A 138 11.88 -23.49 9.77
C TYR A 138 13.34 -23.27 10.19
N CYS A 139 13.91 -22.08 9.94
CA CYS A 139 15.29 -21.75 10.33
C CYS A 139 15.41 -21.48 11.83
N HIS A 140 14.39 -20.87 12.44
CA HIS A 140 14.38 -20.55 13.87
C HIS A 140 13.63 -21.60 14.72
N GLY A 141 13.51 -22.84 14.22
CA GLY A 141 13.20 -24.03 15.04
C GLY A 141 11.75 -24.21 15.50
N LYS A 142 10.75 -23.59 14.86
CA LYS A 142 9.34 -23.71 15.32
C LYS A 142 8.45 -24.66 14.52
N ARG A 143 8.89 -25.15 13.36
CA ARG A 143 8.14 -26.15 12.55
C ARG A 143 9.10 -27.12 11.85
N LYS A 144 8.78 -28.43 11.86
CA LYS A 144 9.43 -29.42 10.99
C LYS A 144 8.86 -29.24 9.57
N GLY A 145 9.67 -28.82 8.60
CA GLY A 145 9.21 -28.57 7.23
C GLY A 145 9.14 -29.82 6.38
N SER A 146 8.07 -29.94 5.58
CA SER A 146 8.06 -30.83 4.42
C SER A 146 8.94 -30.21 3.32
N ALA A 147 10.25 -30.44 3.40
CA ALA A 147 11.14 -30.15 2.30
C ALA A 147 10.82 -31.12 1.15
N LYS A 148 10.16 -30.64 0.09
CA LYS A 148 10.16 -31.33 -1.19
C LYS A 148 10.39 -30.32 -2.31
N TRP A 149 11.62 -30.30 -2.78
CA TRP A 149 11.87 -29.99 -4.17
C TRP A 149 12.82 -31.05 -4.74
N LYS A 150 12.32 -31.83 -5.70
CA LYS A 150 13.19 -32.60 -6.60
C LYS A 150 13.91 -31.58 -7.46
N LYS A 151 15.23 -31.68 -7.59
CA LYS A 151 16.05 -30.99 -8.60
C LYS A 151 15.25 -30.87 -9.91
N ARG A 152 14.71 -29.71 -10.26
CA ARG A 152 14.45 -29.43 -11.68
C ARG A 152 15.82 -29.43 -12.32
N ARG A 153 16.05 -30.42 -13.18
CA ARG A 153 17.18 -30.43 -14.12
C ARG A 153 17.23 -29.04 -14.74
N SER A 154 18.44 -28.47 -14.78
CA SER A 154 18.75 -27.37 -15.68
C SER A 154 18.08 -27.67 -17.02
N VAL A 155 17.16 -26.81 -17.46
CA VAL A 155 16.81 -26.79 -18.87
C VAL A 155 18.12 -26.45 -19.56
N PRO A 156 18.72 -27.34 -20.37
CA PRO A 156 19.92 -26.96 -21.08
C PRO A 156 19.53 -25.78 -21.96
N MET A 157 20.27 -24.67 -21.85
CA MET A 157 20.30 -23.70 -22.94
C MET A 157 20.66 -24.51 -24.19
N ILE A 158 19.78 -24.48 -25.17
CA ILE A 158 19.96 -25.16 -26.45
C ILE A 158 21.24 -24.60 -27.05
N SER A 159 22.32 -25.37 -26.93
CA SER A 159 23.58 -25.15 -27.62
C SER A 159 23.58 -26.08 -28.84
N GLY A 160 23.37 -25.48 -30.01
CA GLY A 160 23.89 -25.94 -31.30
C GLY A 160 23.22 -27.16 -31.95
N CYS A 161 22.48 -26.92 -33.03
CA CYS A 161 22.62 -27.73 -34.23
C CYS A 161 22.68 -26.80 -35.45
N ILE A 162 23.85 -26.82 -36.07
CA ILE A 162 24.18 -26.26 -37.38
C ILE A 162 23.51 -27.16 -38.41
N LEU A 163 22.64 -26.60 -39.27
CA LEU A 163 22.44 -27.14 -40.61
C LEU A 163 22.45 -25.98 -41.61
N SER A 164 23.32 -26.15 -42.58
CA SER A 164 23.66 -25.25 -43.65
C SER A 164 22.48 -24.98 -44.59
N SER A 165 22.15 -23.71 -44.80
CA SER A 165 21.82 -23.18 -46.13
C SER A 165 21.69 -21.65 -46.08
N GLY A 166 22.72 -21.00 -46.61
CA GLY A 166 22.72 -19.77 -47.43
C GLY A 166 21.83 -18.57 -47.08
N LEU A 167 22.48 -17.40 -47.06
CA LEU A 167 21.94 -16.02 -47.08
C LEU A 167 21.28 -15.58 -45.75
N PHE A 168 21.59 -14.45 -45.11
CA PHE A 168 22.07 -13.16 -45.60
C PHE A 168 22.74 -12.42 -44.43
N GLN A 169 23.83 -11.75 -44.72
CA GLN A 169 24.68 -11.02 -43.78
C GLN A 169 24.06 -9.67 -43.36
N ARG A 170 24.63 -9.08 -42.28
CA ARG A 170 24.74 -7.63 -41.97
C ARG A 170 23.53 -6.98 -41.28
N ILE A 171 23.61 -6.12 -40.23
CA ILE A 171 24.63 -5.15 -39.76
C ILE A 171 24.31 -4.71 -38.29
N PHE A 172 25.38 -4.46 -37.52
CA PHE A 172 25.61 -3.50 -36.42
C PHE A 172 24.48 -3.13 -35.43
N SER A 173 24.64 -3.35 -34.12
CA SER A 173 25.48 -2.56 -33.19
C SER A 173 25.16 -1.07 -33.18
N GLN A 174 24.21 -0.65 -32.32
CA GLN A 174 24.16 0.71 -31.77
C GLN A 174 23.67 0.67 -30.32
N LYS A 175 24.50 1.19 -29.40
CA LYS A 175 24.14 1.48 -28.01
C LYS A 175 23.34 2.79 -27.95
N PRO A 176 22.31 2.93 -27.11
CA PRO A 176 21.60 4.19 -26.96
C PRO A 176 22.43 5.23 -26.18
N LYS A 177 22.40 6.48 -26.66
CA LYS A 177 23.01 7.65 -26.00
C LYS A 177 22.08 8.23 -24.91
N PRO A 178 22.59 8.82 -23.83
CA PRO A 178 21.75 9.41 -22.77
C PRO A 178 21.17 10.77 -23.19
N LEU A 179 19.95 11.06 -22.72
CA LEU A 179 19.31 12.38 -22.85
C LEU A 179 19.94 13.38 -21.87
N GLU A 180 20.36 14.53 -22.38
CA GLU A 180 20.85 15.67 -21.60
C GLU A 180 19.77 16.78 -21.63
N TRP A 181 19.41 17.31 -20.46
CA TRP A 181 18.38 18.34 -20.29
C TRP A 181 19.05 19.71 -20.17
N LYS A 182 18.62 20.71 -20.94
CA LYS A 182 19.08 22.11 -20.81
C LYS A 182 17.93 23.03 -20.39
N PRO A 183 18.18 24.01 -19.51
CA PRO A 183 17.13 24.83 -18.89
C PRO A 183 16.63 25.94 -19.82
N GLU A 184 15.32 26.17 -19.80
CA GLU A 184 14.66 27.33 -20.42
C GLU A 184 15.09 28.63 -19.72
N ARG A 185 15.48 29.63 -20.51
CA ARG A 185 15.68 31.00 -20.04
C ARG A 185 14.81 31.94 -20.86
N SER A 186 14.08 32.74 -20.10
CA SER A 186 13.08 33.75 -20.41
C SER A 186 13.47 34.78 -21.48
N THR A 187 12.53 35.07 -22.40
CA THR A 187 12.55 36.22 -23.30
C THR A 187 11.93 37.46 -22.62
N PRO A 188 12.52 38.66 -22.73
CA PRO A 188 11.84 39.91 -22.43
C PRO A 188 11.39 40.64 -23.71
N SER A 189 10.20 41.21 -23.70
CA SER A 189 9.78 42.38 -24.51
C SER A 189 8.62 43.06 -23.81
#